data_AF-A0AA39UD65-F1
#
_entry.id   AF-A0AA39UD65-F1
#
_cell.length_a   1.000
_cell.length_b   1.000
_cell.length_c   1.000
_cell.angle_alpha   90.00
_cell.angle_beta   90.00
_cell.angle_gamma   90.00
#
_symmetry.space_group_name_H-M   'P 1'
#
loop_
_entity.id
_entity.type
_entity.pdbx_description
1 polymer ?
#
loop_
_entity_poly.entity_id
_entity_poly.type
_entity_poly.pdbx_seq_one_letter_code
_entity_poly.pdbx_strand_id
1 'polypeptide(L)'
;ADRFWVVLIGIDGYSSSPLRGCVADVEKMKDFLTVDLGVPEDHIRCLVSRQPSAKYIGTASDLGSLSANPRIQHGDNIIIYFSGHGSSYFCSDYYKTDGIESKGCIEAICPVDRAPGSPFHGSIPDISDREFNTILAEISRTKGPHITCILDC
;
A
#
# COMPACT_ATOMS: atom_id res chain seq x y z
N ALA A 1 11.95 4.76 19.96
CA ALA A 1 12.22 3.78 18.88
C ALA A 1 12.58 4.54 17.61
N ASP A 2 13.71 5.25 17.66
CA ASP A 2 13.92 6.43 16.83
C ASP A 2 14.42 6.11 15.42
N ARG A 3 14.56 4.81 15.14
CA ARG A 3 14.99 4.26 13.86
C ARG A 3 13.85 3.55 13.11
N PHE A 4 12.61 3.77 13.53
CA PHE A 4 11.44 3.25 12.82
C PHE A 4 10.84 4.35 11.94
N TRP A 5 10.44 3.95 10.74
CA TRP A 5 9.72 4.76 9.77
C TRP A 5 8.52 3.98 9.28
N VAL A 6 7.35 4.63 9.24
CA VAL A 6 6.09 3.91 9.12
C VAL A 6 5.19 4.57 8.07
N VAL A 7 4.60 3.76 7.20
CA VAL A 7 3.45 4.14 6.38
C VAL A 7 2.27 3.27 6.80
N LEU A 8 1.19 3.90 7.26
CA LEU A 8 -0.07 3.26 7.63
C LEU A 8 -1.15 3.66 6.63
N ILE A 9 -1.82 2.70 6.03
CA ILE A 9 -2.83 2.90 4.99
C ILE A 9 -4.12 2.18 5.41
N GLY A 10 -5.23 2.91 5.46
CA GLY A 10 -6.53 2.39 5.90
C GLY A 10 -7.65 2.93 5.04
N ILE A 11 -8.37 2.06 4.32
CA ILE A 11 -9.36 2.49 3.33
C ILE A 11 -10.71 1.85 3.64
N ASP A 12 -11.65 2.67 4.11
CA ASP A 12 -13.06 2.31 4.24
C ASP A 12 -13.89 2.87 3.07
N GLY A 13 -13.52 4.07 2.62
CA GLY A 13 -14.25 4.89 1.65
C GLY A 13 -14.17 4.42 0.21
N TYR A 14 -14.27 3.13 -0.08
CA TYR A 14 -14.41 2.64 -1.45
C TYR A 14 -15.75 3.06 -2.05
N SER A 15 -15.73 3.55 -3.30
CA SER A 15 -16.95 3.96 -4.02
C SER A 15 -17.92 2.80 -4.25
N SER A 16 -17.38 1.60 -4.50
CA SER A 16 -18.10 0.33 -4.49
C SER A 16 -17.63 -0.53 -3.33
N SER A 17 -18.57 -1.21 -2.67
CA SER A 17 -18.28 -2.12 -1.54
C SER A 17 -17.49 -1.45 -0.40
N PRO A 18 -18.01 -0.38 0.24
CA PRO A 18 -17.31 0.30 1.33
C PRO A 18 -17.06 -0.63 2.53
N LEU A 19 -15.92 -0.43 3.20
CA LEU A 19 -15.55 -1.10 4.44
C LEU A 19 -15.83 -0.20 5.65
N ARG A 20 -15.60 -0.70 6.87
CA ARG A 20 -15.91 0.02 8.13
C ARG A 20 -14.88 -0.21 9.25
N GLY A 21 -13.78 -0.89 8.94
CA GLY A 21 -12.81 -1.37 9.92
C GLY A 21 -11.41 -0.83 9.69
N CYS A 22 -11.05 -0.62 8.43
CA CYS A 22 -9.66 -0.39 8.02
C CYS A 22 -9.06 0.88 8.62
N VAL A 23 -9.89 1.93 8.76
CA VAL A 23 -9.43 3.16 9.39
C VAL A 23 -9.25 2.99 10.91
N ALA A 24 -10.12 2.22 11.56
CA ALA A 24 -9.97 1.90 12.98
C ALA A 24 -8.75 1.00 13.23
N ASP A 25 -8.42 0.11 12.31
CA ASP A 25 -7.23 -0.73 12.40
C ASP A 25 -5.94 0.10 12.28
N VAL A 26 -5.91 1.08 11.36
CA VAL A 26 -4.82 2.06 11.27
C VAL A 26 -4.68 2.90 12.54
N GLU A 27 -5.78 3.38 13.11
CA GLU A 27 -5.76 4.14 14.37
C GLU A 27 -5.15 3.32 15.50
N LYS A 28 -5.58 2.07 15.68
CA LYS A 28 -5.01 1.17 16.69
C LYS A 28 -3.54 0.85 16.45
N MET A 29 -3.15 0.64 15.19
CA MET A 29 -1.74 0.40 14.84
C MET A 29 -0.90 1.65 15.11
N LYS A 30 -1.41 2.85 14.80
CA LYS A 30 -0.74 4.11 15.12
C LYS A 30 -0.56 4.25 16.64
N ASP A 31 -1.60 3.99 17.42
CA ASP A 31 -1.54 4.06 18.88
C ASP A 31 -0.52 3.07 19.43
N PHE A 32 -0.52 1.83 18.97
CA PHE A 32 0.48 0.83 19.36
C PHE A 32 1.92 1.29 19.04
N LEU A 33 2.16 1.78 17.83
CA LEU A 33 3.50 2.22 17.41
C LEU A 33 3.97 3.44 18.20
N THR A 34 3.10 4.38 18.51
CA THR A 34 3.46 5.62 19.21
C THR A 34 3.50 5.45 20.73
N VAL A 35 2.50 4.81 21.32
CA VAL A 35 2.35 4.67 22.77
C VAL A 35 3.20 3.52 23.32
N ASP A 36 3.10 2.34 22.72
CA ASP A 36 3.76 1.14 23.27
C ASP A 36 5.21 1.02 22.78
N LEU A 37 5.47 1.33 21.51
CA LEU A 37 6.83 1.24 20.94
C LEU A 37 7.60 2.56 20.95
N GLY A 38 6.94 3.71 21.18
CA GLY A 38 7.61 5.01 21.22
C GLY A 38 8.22 5.42 19.88
N VAL A 39 7.56 5.12 18.76
CA VAL A 39 7.92 5.64 17.43
C VAL A 39 7.52 7.12 17.37
N PRO A 40 8.43 8.04 16.97
CA PRO A 40 8.09 9.46 16.83
C PRO A 40 6.94 9.69 15.85
N GLU A 41 5.99 10.57 16.18
CA GLU A 41 4.84 10.84 15.30
C GLU A 41 5.27 11.34 13.91
N ASP A 42 6.34 12.12 13.83
CA ASP A 42 6.85 12.65 12.57
C ASP A 42 7.59 11.61 11.70
N HIS A 43 7.75 10.39 12.21
CA HIS A 43 8.21 9.22 11.46
C HIS A 43 7.05 8.37 10.91
N ILE A 44 5.79 8.72 11.23
CA ILE A 44 4.61 7.97 10.83
C ILE A 44 3.78 8.76 9.83
N ARG A 45 3.64 8.22 8.62
CA ARG A 45 2.72 8.71 7.59
C ARG A 45 1.42 7.92 7.64
N CYS A 46 0.31 8.57 7.99
CA CYS A 46 -1.03 7.96 7.99
C CYS A 46 -1.85 8.40 6.78
N LEU A 47 -2.35 7.44 6.02
CA LEU A 47 -3.16 7.62 4.81
C LEU A 47 -4.51 6.93 5.03
N VAL A 48 -5.54 7.70 5.38
CA VAL A 48 -6.85 7.16 5.73
C VAL A 48 -7.95 7.71 4.84
N SER A 49 -8.83 6.83 4.35
CA SER A 49 -10.04 7.21 3.61
C SER A 49 -11.28 6.66 4.29
N ARG A 50 -12.10 7.55 4.87
CA ARG A 50 -13.36 7.18 5.56
C ARG A 50 -14.60 7.24 4.66
N GLN A 51 -14.58 8.01 3.58
CA GLN A 51 -15.74 8.25 2.74
C GLN A 51 -15.38 8.25 1.25
N PRO A 52 -16.32 7.87 0.34
CA PRO A 52 -16.12 7.78 -1.11
C PRO A 52 -15.72 9.06 -1.86
N SER A 53 -15.43 10.16 -1.18
CA SER A 53 -15.29 11.50 -1.78
C SER A 53 -13.89 12.10 -1.63
N ALA A 54 -12.92 11.39 -1.07
CA ALA A 54 -11.59 11.94 -0.85
C ALA A 54 -10.74 11.81 -2.13
N LYS A 55 -10.41 12.97 -2.74
CA LYS A 55 -9.20 13.10 -3.56
C LYS A 55 -8.02 12.59 -2.72
N TYR A 56 -7.61 11.34 -2.89
CA TYR A 56 -6.32 10.91 -2.38
C TYR A 56 -5.59 10.13 -3.46
N ILE A 57 -4.57 10.78 -4.01
CA ILE A 57 -3.67 10.26 -5.03
C ILE A 57 -2.51 9.59 -4.31
N GLY A 58 -2.38 8.27 -4.51
CA GLY A 58 -1.08 7.63 -4.68
C GLY A 58 -0.50 6.85 -3.49
N THR A 59 -1.10 5.71 -3.15
CA THR A 59 -0.47 4.67 -2.32
C THR A 59 0.91 4.27 -2.87
N ALA A 60 1.07 4.14 -4.19
CA ALA A 60 2.37 3.80 -4.81
C ALA A 60 3.42 4.91 -4.64
N SER A 61 3.04 6.18 -4.78
CA SER A 61 3.97 7.30 -4.59
C SER A 61 4.34 7.49 -3.12
N ASP A 62 3.39 7.34 -2.19
CA ASP A 62 3.68 7.40 -0.76
C ASP A 62 4.64 6.26 -0.35
N LEU A 63 4.42 5.03 -0.84
CA LEU A 63 5.34 3.92 -0.62
C LEU A 63 6.72 4.18 -1.26
N GLY A 64 6.75 4.64 -2.52
CA GLY A 64 7.99 5.00 -3.21
C GLY A 64 8.75 6.14 -2.54
N SER A 65 8.06 7.04 -1.83
CA SER A 65 8.71 8.14 -1.11
C SER A 65 9.66 7.65 0.00
N LEU A 66 9.46 6.44 0.53
CA LEU A 66 10.35 5.83 1.54
C LEU A 66 11.78 5.64 1.00
N SER A 67 11.94 5.22 -0.26
CA SER A 67 13.28 5.04 -0.85
C SER A 67 13.98 6.38 -1.10
N ALA A 68 13.21 7.44 -1.38
CA ALA A 68 13.72 8.78 -1.65
C ALA A 68 13.91 9.65 -0.40
N ASN A 69 13.30 9.29 0.74
CA ASN A 69 13.32 10.12 1.93
C ASN A 69 14.73 10.22 2.54
N PRO A 70 15.37 11.42 2.57
CA PRO A 70 16.74 11.57 3.05
C PRO A 70 16.89 11.42 4.58
N ARG A 71 15.78 11.49 5.33
CA ARG A 71 15.79 11.28 6.78
C ARG A 71 15.95 9.80 7.14
N ILE A 72 15.47 8.89 6.27
CA ILE A 72 15.60 7.44 6.46
C ILE A 72 17.02 7.02 6.11
N GLN A 73 17.76 6.53 7.11
CA GLN A 73 19.13 6.06 6.94
C GLN A 73 19.16 4.57 6.57
N HIS A 74 20.27 4.14 5.97
CA HIS A 74 20.46 2.72 5.69
C HIS A 74 20.48 1.90 6.99
N GLY A 75 19.68 0.83 7.03
CA GLY A 75 19.52 -0.06 8.18
C GLY A 75 18.46 0.38 9.20
N ASP A 76 17.77 1.51 8.97
CA ASP A 76 16.57 1.86 9.73
C ASP A 76 15.44 0.84 9.45
N ASN A 77 14.55 0.68 10.42
CA ASN A 77 13.41 -0.21 10.32
C ASN A 77 12.26 0.50 9.61
N ILE A 78 11.68 -0.15 8.60
CA ILE A 78 10.56 0.36 7.83
C ILE A 78 9.36 -0.55 8.05
N ILE A 79 8.22 0.03 8.42
CA ILE A 79 6.94 -0.69 8.56
C ILE A 79 5.97 -0.14 7.52
N ILE A 80 5.39 -1.03 6.73
CA ILE A 80 4.31 -0.75 5.81
C ILE A 80 3.09 -1.53 6.30
N TYR A 81 2.03 -0.83 6.68
CA TYR A 81 0.77 -1.42 7.11
C TYR A 81 -0.33 -0.99 6.15
N PHE A 82 -1.09 -1.97 5.65
CA PHE A 82 -2.24 -1.74 4.78
C PHE A 82 -3.45 -2.49 5.33
N SER A 83 -4.58 -1.80 5.45
CA SER A 83 -5.90 -2.40 5.66
C SER A 83 -6.89 -1.84 4.63
N GLY A 84 -7.54 -2.72 3.88
CA GLY A 84 -8.40 -2.35 2.75
C GLY A 84 -8.77 -3.55 1.88
N HIS A 85 -9.33 -3.30 0.69
CA HIS A 85 -9.59 -4.38 -0.28
C HIS A 85 -8.30 -4.89 -0.93
N GLY A 86 -8.22 -6.21 -1.07
CA GLY A 86 -7.39 -6.88 -2.06
C GLY A 86 -8.20 -7.22 -3.33
N SER A 87 -7.50 -7.45 -4.43
CA SER A 87 -8.07 -7.96 -5.68
C SER A 87 -7.13 -8.96 -6.35
N SER A 88 -7.66 -9.62 -7.36
CA SER A 88 -6.98 -10.71 -8.05
C SER A 88 -7.43 -10.74 -9.51
N TYR A 89 -6.49 -10.82 -10.44
CA TYR A 89 -6.72 -10.76 -11.88
C TYR A 89 -6.15 -12.00 -12.55
N PHE A 90 -6.96 -12.75 -13.31
CA PHE A 90 -6.42 -13.87 -14.07
C PHE A 90 -5.65 -13.37 -15.28
N CYS A 91 -4.46 -13.91 -15.49
CA CYS A 91 -3.66 -13.59 -16.68
C CYS A 91 -4.44 -13.89 -17.98
N SER A 92 -5.29 -14.92 -17.98
CA SER A 92 -6.15 -15.30 -19.10
C SER A 92 -7.16 -14.22 -19.51
N ASP A 93 -7.54 -13.31 -18.60
CA ASP A 93 -8.47 -12.22 -18.91
C ASP A 93 -7.83 -11.17 -19.83
N TYR A 94 -6.49 -11.09 -19.83
CA TYR A 94 -5.71 -10.09 -20.57
C TYR A 94 -4.88 -10.71 -21.70
N TYR A 95 -4.36 -11.93 -21.51
CA TYR A 95 -3.58 -12.67 -22.50
C TYR A 95 -4.44 -13.81 -23.07
N LYS A 96 -5.00 -13.58 -24.26
CA LYS A 96 -5.94 -14.52 -24.91
C LYS A 96 -5.27 -15.72 -25.61
N THR A 97 -3.94 -15.78 -25.59
CA THR A 97 -3.16 -16.88 -26.16
C THR A 97 -2.99 -17.98 -25.11
N ASP A 98 -3.10 -19.26 -25.51
CA ASP A 98 -2.88 -20.44 -24.64
C ASP A 98 -1.39 -20.63 -24.23
N GLY A 99 -0.59 -19.57 -24.28
CA GLY A 99 0.81 -19.57 -23.90
C GLY A 99 1.02 -19.54 -22.38
N ILE A 100 2.28 -19.51 -21.96
CA ILE A 100 2.63 -19.49 -20.54
C ILE A 100 2.23 -18.17 -19.87
N GLU A 101 2.15 -17.10 -20.66
CA GLU A 101 1.76 -15.75 -20.27
C GLU A 101 0.31 -15.62 -19.80
N SER A 102 -0.59 -16.54 -20.20
CA SER A 102 -2.00 -16.57 -19.77
C SER A 102 -2.23 -17.40 -18.51
N LYS A 103 -1.19 -18.07 -18.00
CA LYS A 103 -1.27 -18.91 -16.81
C LYS A 103 -1.03 -18.09 -15.55
N GLY A 104 -1.83 -18.34 -14.53
CA GLY A 104 -1.68 -17.76 -13.19
C GLY A 104 -2.56 -16.54 -12.95
N CYS A 105 -2.30 -15.91 -11.81
CA CYS A 105 -3.09 -14.81 -11.30
C CYS A 105 -2.15 -13.73 -10.75
N ILE A 106 -2.58 -12.48 -10.83
CA ILE A 106 -1.88 -11.33 -10.26
C ILE A 106 -2.75 -10.84 -9.09
N GLU A 107 -2.18 -10.85 -7.89
CA GLU A 107 -2.82 -10.25 -6.72
C GLU A 107 -2.49 -8.76 -6.65
N ALA A 108 -3.37 -7.98 -6.05
CA ALA A 108 -3.17 -6.54 -5.94
C ALA A 108 -3.84 -5.97 -4.70
N ILE A 109 -3.29 -4.87 -4.18
CA ILE A 109 -3.98 -4.03 -3.20
C ILE A 109 -4.76 -2.94 -3.93
N CYS A 110 -5.95 -2.61 -3.43
CA CYS A 110 -6.86 -1.65 -4.06
C CYS A 110 -6.72 -0.23 -3.47
N PRO A 111 -6.19 0.75 -4.23
CA PRO A 111 -6.24 2.16 -3.86
C PRO A 111 -7.68 2.68 -3.79
N VAL A 112 -7.88 3.76 -3.04
CA VAL A 112 -9.21 4.39 -2.91
C VAL A 112 -9.68 5.03 -4.21
N ASP A 113 -8.74 5.58 -4.98
CA ASP A 113 -8.96 6.29 -6.23
C ASP A 113 -8.95 5.37 -7.45
N ARG A 114 -8.98 4.04 -7.22
CA ARG A 114 -9.15 3.07 -8.30
C ARG A 114 -10.43 3.39 -9.07
N ALA A 115 -10.34 3.44 -10.40
CA ALA A 115 -11.48 3.74 -11.25
C ALA A 115 -11.95 2.48 -12.00
N PRO A 116 -12.95 1.75 -11.49
CA PRO A 116 -13.50 0.61 -12.20
C PRO A 116 -14.19 1.08 -13.49
N GLY A 117 -13.79 0.54 -14.64
CA GLY A 117 -14.63 0.61 -15.86
C GLY A 117 -14.02 1.17 -17.15
N SER A 118 -12.73 1.48 -17.25
CA SER A 118 -12.11 1.69 -18.58
C SER A 118 -10.66 1.20 -18.63
N PRO A 119 -10.35 0.19 -19.45
CA PRO A 119 -8.96 -0.25 -19.68
C PRO A 119 -8.13 0.73 -20.52
N PHE A 120 -8.74 1.85 -20.97
CA PHE A 120 -8.05 2.86 -21.78
C PHE A 120 -8.31 4.27 -21.24
N HIS A 121 -7.21 4.93 -20.86
CA HIS A 121 -7.03 6.36 -20.59
C HIS A 121 -7.68 6.91 -19.31
N GLY A 122 -6.85 7.07 -18.26
CA GLY A 122 -7.15 7.92 -17.09
C GLY A 122 -7.65 7.20 -15.83
N SER A 123 -7.86 5.87 -15.89
CA SER A 123 -8.16 5.08 -14.70
C SER A 123 -6.88 4.77 -13.92
N ILE A 124 -6.93 4.97 -12.60
CA ILE A 124 -5.86 4.57 -11.68
C ILE A 124 -6.03 3.06 -11.41
N PRO A 125 -5.03 2.23 -11.75
CA PRO A 125 -5.10 0.79 -11.53
C PRO A 125 -4.89 0.44 -10.06
N ASP A 126 -5.21 -0.81 -9.71
CA ASP A 126 -4.74 -1.40 -8.45
C ASP A 126 -3.20 -1.54 -8.47
N ILE A 127 -2.57 -1.67 -7.30
CA ILE A 127 -1.12 -1.92 -7.21
C ILE A 127 -0.92 -3.43 -7.17
N SER A 128 -0.38 -3.98 -8.26
CA SER A 128 -0.06 -5.40 -8.34
C SER A 128 1.03 -5.82 -7.36
N ASP A 129 1.04 -7.09 -6.98
CA ASP A 129 2.11 -7.75 -6.23
C ASP A 129 3.50 -7.52 -6.88
N ARG A 130 3.57 -7.48 -8.22
CA ARG A 130 4.80 -7.18 -8.98
C ARG A 130 5.27 -5.74 -8.79
N GLU A 131 4.36 -4.77 -8.86
CA GLU A 131 4.66 -3.36 -8.60
C GLU A 131 5.04 -3.14 -7.14
N PHE A 132 4.29 -3.73 -6.21
CA PHE A 132 4.60 -3.67 -4.79
C PHE A 132 5.98 -4.25 -4.50
N ASN A 133 6.32 -5.42 -5.05
CA ASN A 133 7.65 -6.02 -4.93
C ASN A 133 8.76 -5.14 -5.54
N THR A 134 8.49 -4.44 -6.63
CA THR A 134 9.44 -3.49 -7.24
C THR A 134 9.72 -2.31 -6.31
N ILE A 135 8.68 -1.77 -5.67
CA ILE A 135 8.80 -0.70 -4.67
C ILE A 135 9.60 -1.21 -3.47
N LEU A 136 9.27 -2.38 -2.93
CA LEU A 136 10.00 -2.99 -1.81
C LEU A 136 11.47 -3.25 -2.15
N ALA A 137 11.77 -3.72 -3.36
CA ALA A 137 13.14 -3.93 -3.81
C ALA A 137 13.93 -2.62 -3.85
N GLU A 138 13.31 -1.53 -4.31
CA GLU A 138 13.94 -0.21 -4.36
C GLU A 138 14.17 0.38 -2.96
N ILE A 139 13.21 0.22 -2.05
CA ILE A 139 13.39 0.58 -0.63
C ILE A 139 14.53 -0.25 -0.04
N SER A 140 14.55 -1.56 -0.27
CA SER A 140 15.60 -2.44 0.26
C SER A 140 16.98 -2.08 -0.29
N ARG A 141 17.07 -1.68 -1.55
CA ARG A 141 18.32 -1.27 -2.19
C ARG A 141 18.86 0.03 -1.61
N THR A 142 17.99 0.98 -1.30
CA THR A 142 18.37 2.34 -0.86
C THR A 142 18.49 2.47 0.66
N LYS A 143 17.64 1.76 1.41
CA LYS A 143 17.49 1.87 2.87
C LYS A 143 17.88 0.59 3.63
N GLY A 144 18.17 -0.50 2.94
CA GLY A 144 18.50 -1.79 3.54
C GLY A 144 17.27 -2.67 3.80
N PRO A 145 17.48 -3.93 4.21
CA PRO A 145 16.46 -4.98 4.12
C PRO A 145 15.47 -5.03 5.30
N HIS A 146 15.54 -4.11 6.27
CA HIS A 146 14.71 -4.15 7.48
C HIS A 146 13.30 -3.60 7.20
N ILE A 147 12.55 -4.32 6.37
CA ILE A 147 11.21 -3.92 5.92
C ILE A 147 10.19 -4.95 6.43
N THR A 148 9.19 -4.49 7.16
CA THR A 148 8.06 -5.30 7.63
C THR A 148 6.80 -4.84 6.93
N CYS A 149 6.12 -5.75 6.21
CA CYS A 149 4.82 -5.49 5.59
C CYS A 149 3.74 -6.26 6.34
N ILE A 150 2.65 -5.58 6.69
CA ILE A 150 1.46 -6.16 7.30
C ILE A 150 0.27 -5.78 6.41
N LEU A 151 -0.37 -6.78 5.82
CA LEU A 151 -1.47 -6.62 4.87
C LEU A 151 -2.72 -7.28 5.47
N ASP A 152 -3.77 -6.48 5.69
CA ASP A 152 -5.08 -6.89 6.17
C ASP A 152 -6.11 -6.62 5.05
N CYS A 153 -6.27 -7.59 4.15
CA CYS A 153 -7.01 -7.44 2.90
C CYS A 153 -7.63 -8.74 2.40
#